data_AF-A0A6I6VWW5-F1
#
_entry.id   AF-A0A6I6VWW5-F1
#
_cell.length_a   1.000
_cell.length_b   1.000
_cell.length_c   1.000
_cell.angle_alpha   90.00
_cell.angle_beta   90.00
_cell.angle_gamma   90.00
#
_symmetry.space_group_name_H-M   'P 1'
#
loop_
_entity.id
_entity.type
_entity.pdbx_description
1 polymer ?
#
loop_
_entity_poly.entity_id
_entity_poly.type
_entity_poly.pdbx_seq_one_letter_code
_entity_poly.pdbx_strand_id
1 'polypeptide(L)'
;MLIYRETLNEALALRERPGAVGLVLSLEGARYYVFISRQSRDQVANSAVGNRLKLNAQLLNRTLTPSEHQAKFASLLPIARSLAVQREVEVEGRHAEELMIERFNECIQNFVALRGRPPAKAEVFLSHCPCQSKDPGASPARMLAGTFYPSTCKAKLMKFCTSGARSLISWRVYYQFDIGVSKLDINERCNNLVMCKQPAFINA
;
A
#
# COMPACT_ATOMS: atom_id res chain seq x y z
N MET A 1 8.28 1.41 -13.62
CA MET A 1 8.44 2.88 -13.69
C MET A 1 8.02 3.49 -12.36
N LEU A 2 8.82 4.39 -11.78
CA LEU A 2 8.49 5.13 -10.56
C LEU A 2 7.60 6.32 -10.94
N ILE A 3 6.41 6.41 -10.35
CA ILE A 3 5.50 7.53 -10.60
C ILE A 3 5.83 8.62 -9.59
N TYR A 4 6.16 9.82 -10.08
CA TYR A 4 6.39 10.98 -9.23
C TYR A 4 5.70 12.25 -9.75
N ARG A 5 5.52 13.22 -8.86
CA ARG A 5 4.94 14.54 -9.12
C ARG A 5 5.77 15.64 -8.46
N GLU A 6 5.59 16.86 -8.95
CA GLU A 6 6.28 18.06 -8.44
C GLU A 6 5.55 18.67 -7.27
N THR A 7 4.22 18.47 -7.17
CA THR A 7 3.40 18.99 -6.08
C THR A 7 2.73 17.89 -5.27
N LEU A 8 2.47 18.18 -3.99
CA LEU A 8 1.76 17.26 -3.10
C LEU A 8 0.33 17.00 -3.60
N ASN A 9 -0.37 18.03 -4.07
CA ASN A 9 -1.77 17.91 -4.51
C ASN A 9 -1.92 16.95 -5.69
N GLU A 10 -1.04 17.04 -6.68
CA GLU A 10 -1.00 16.09 -7.79
C GLU A 10 -0.72 14.66 -7.32
N ALA A 11 0.17 14.49 -6.35
CA ALA A 11 0.52 13.17 -5.83
C ALA A 11 -0.61 12.56 -4.99
N LEU A 12 -1.28 13.36 -4.17
CA LEU A 12 -2.40 12.92 -3.32
C LEU A 12 -3.59 12.47 -4.17
N ALA A 13 -3.90 13.15 -5.27
CA ALA A 13 -4.97 12.73 -6.18
C ALA A 13 -4.73 11.33 -6.78
N LEU A 14 -3.47 10.95 -6.99
CA LEU A 14 -3.11 9.62 -7.52
C LEU A 14 -3.08 8.52 -6.46
N ARG A 15 -3.06 8.90 -5.18
CA ARG A 15 -3.07 7.99 -4.04
C ARG A 15 -4.44 7.31 -3.88
N GLU A 16 -5.51 8.00 -4.26
CA GLU A 16 -6.87 7.52 -4.05
C GLU A 16 -7.29 6.60 -5.20
N ARG A 17 -7.32 5.29 -4.92
CA ARG A 17 -7.80 4.29 -5.88
C ARG A 17 -8.78 3.33 -5.19
N PRO A 18 -9.98 3.13 -5.76
CA PRO A 18 -10.96 2.21 -5.17
C PRO A 18 -10.37 0.81 -4.96
N GLY A 19 -10.53 0.28 -3.74
CA GLY A 19 -10.06 -1.06 -3.38
C GLY A 19 -8.54 -1.22 -3.23
N ALA A 20 -7.79 -0.12 -3.20
CA ALA A 20 -6.34 -0.13 -2.98
C ALA A 20 -5.93 0.88 -1.92
N VAL A 21 -4.89 0.55 -1.17
CA VAL A 21 -4.21 1.50 -0.28
C VAL A 21 -3.16 2.23 -1.11
N GLY A 22 -3.24 3.54 -1.17
CA GLY A 22 -2.19 4.38 -1.72
C GLY A 22 -1.31 5.02 -0.65
N LEU A 23 -0.07 5.29 -1.02
CA LEU A 23 0.97 5.97 -0.26
C LEU A 23 1.66 7.02 -1.15
N VAL A 24 1.91 8.22 -0.60
CA VAL A 24 2.81 9.21 -1.19
C VAL A 24 4.03 9.39 -0.30
N LEU A 25 5.24 9.30 -0.85
CA LEU A 25 6.49 9.66 -0.19
C LEU A 25 6.93 11.04 -0.69
N SER A 26 7.05 12.00 0.21
CA SER A 26 7.68 13.31 -0.01
C SER A 26 9.09 13.29 0.53
N LEU A 27 10.05 13.70 -0.30
CA LEU A 27 11.42 13.97 0.15
C LEU A 27 11.64 15.48 0.14
N GLU A 28 11.69 16.07 1.34
CA GLU A 28 11.81 17.52 1.58
C GLU A 28 10.82 18.42 0.81
N GLY A 29 9.67 17.90 0.38
CA GLY A 29 8.73 18.63 -0.47
C GLY A 29 9.27 18.95 -1.88
N ALA A 30 10.43 18.42 -2.26
CA ALA A 30 11.03 18.63 -3.57
C ALA A 30 10.53 17.63 -4.62
N ARG A 31 10.11 16.44 -4.18
CA ARG A 31 9.55 15.41 -5.05
C ARG A 31 8.61 14.50 -4.29
N TYR A 32 7.56 14.06 -4.97
CA TYR A 32 6.50 13.23 -4.41
C TYR A 32 6.37 11.94 -5.20
N TYR A 33 6.57 10.80 -4.56
CA TYR A 33 6.53 9.47 -5.19
C TYR A 33 5.28 8.72 -4.78
N VAL A 34 4.57 8.15 -5.75
CA VAL A 34 3.28 7.49 -5.51
C VAL A 34 3.43 5.98 -5.58
N PHE A 35 2.92 5.29 -4.55
CA PHE A 35 2.89 3.83 -4.44
C PHE A 35 1.46 3.37 -4.17
N ILE A 36 1.01 2.38 -4.94
CA ILE A 36 -0.34 1.80 -4.82
C ILE A 36 -0.20 0.32 -4.52
N SER A 37 -0.90 -0.15 -3.49
CA SER A 37 -0.93 -1.57 -3.12
C SER A 37 -1.31 -2.45 -4.31
N ARG A 38 -0.67 -3.60 -4.41
CA ARG A 38 -0.96 -4.61 -5.43
C ARG A 38 -1.64 -5.81 -4.79
N GLN A 39 -2.68 -6.30 -5.44
CA GLN A 39 -3.32 -7.56 -5.09
C GLN A 39 -2.49 -8.73 -5.66
N SER A 40 -2.52 -9.86 -4.96
CA SER A 40 -1.98 -11.11 -5.49
C SER A 40 -2.80 -11.60 -6.67
N ARG A 41 -2.20 -12.43 -7.51
CA ARG A 41 -2.87 -13.15 -8.59
C ARG A 41 -4.16 -13.83 -8.14
N ASP A 42 -4.11 -14.51 -6.99
CA ASP A 42 -5.27 -15.17 -6.42
C ASP A 42 -6.34 -14.17 -5.96
N GLN A 43 -5.96 -13.05 -5.34
CA GLN A 43 -6.92 -12.01 -4.95
C GLN A 43 -7.62 -11.40 -6.17
N VAL A 44 -6.87 -11.14 -7.26
CA VAL A 44 -7.43 -10.64 -8.52
C VAL A 44 -8.38 -11.68 -9.14
N ALA A 45 -7.96 -12.95 -9.21
CA ALA A 45 -8.77 -14.02 -9.77
C ALA A 45 -10.07 -14.23 -8.97
N ASN A 46 -9.99 -14.32 -7.63
CA ASN A 46 -11.14 -14.47 -6.75
C ASN A 46 -12.11 -13.29 -6.90
N SER A 47 -11.59 -12.06 -6.91
CA SER A 47 -12.41 -10.86 -7.09
C SER A 47 -13.10 -10.81 -8.45
N ALA A 48 -12.41 -11.22 -9.51
CA ALA A 48 -12.98 -11.28 -10.87
C ALA A 48 -14.15 -12.28 -10.93
N VAL A 49 -13.99 -13.48 -10.35
CA VAL A 49 -15.07 -14.47 -10.30
C VAL A 49 -16.23 -13.97 -9.45
N GLY A 50 -15.97 -13.46 -8.25
CA GLY A 50 -17.01 -12.95 -7.36
C GLY A 50 -17.82 -11.81 -8.00
N ASN A 51 -17.15 -10.84 -8.63
CA ASN A 51 -17.82 -9.75 -9.34
C ASN A 51 -18.65 -10.26 -10.52
N ARG A 52 -18.16 -11.25 -11.26
CA ARG A 52 -18.90 -11.83 -12.39
C ARG A 52 -20.15 -12.58 -11.93
N LEU A 53 -20.07 -13.32 -10.83
CA LEU A 53 -21.23 -14.00 -10.25
C LEU A 53 -22.25 -13.00 -9.70
N LYS A 54 -21.78 -11.95 -9.02
CA LYS A 54 -22.64 -10.85 -8.54
C LYS A 54 -23.35 -10.15 -9.70
N LEU A 55 -22.63 -9.81 -10.76
CA LEU A 55 -23.22 -9.18 -11.95
C LEU A 55 -24.21 -10.11 -12.65
N ASN A 56 -23.88 -11.39 -12.78
CA ASN A 56 -24.78 -12.39 -13.37
C ASN A 56 -26.09 -12.50 -12.58
N ALA A 57 -26.01 -12.55 -11.26
CA ALA A 57 -27.18 -12.56 -10.38
C ALA A 57 -28.05 -11.30 -10.55
N GLN A 58 -27.42 -10.12 -10.64
CA GLN A 58 -28.10 -8.86 -10.88
C GLN A 58 -28.81 -8.83 -12.25
N LEU A 59 -28.13 -9.26 -13.31
CA LEU A 59 -28.69 -9.27 -14.67
C LEU A 59 -29.87 -10.25 -14.82
N LEU A 60 -29.83 -11.38 -14.11
CA LEU A 60 -30.88 -12.39 -14.12
C LEU A 60 -31.96 -12.14 -13.06
N ASN A 61 -31.84 -11.07 -12.27
CA ASN A 61 -32.66 -10.77 -11.10
C ASN A 61 -32.90 -12.00 -10.21
N ARG A 62 -31.86 -12.82 -10.02
CA ARG A 62 -31.92 -14.10 -9.31
C ARG A 62 -30.70 -14.25 -8.41
N THR A 63 -30.95 -14.63 -7.17
CA THR A 63 -29.89 -15.04 -6.24
C THR A 63 -29.54 -16.51 -6.46
N LEU A 64 -28.24 -16.82 -6.60
CA LEU A 64 -27.76 -18.20 -6.62
C LEU A 64 -27.83 -18.77 -5.20
N THR A 65 -28.16 -20.07 -5.08
CA THR A 65 -28.00 -20.75 -3.79
C THR A 65 -26.51 -20.87 -3.44
N PRO A 66 -26.14 -21.09 -2.16
CA PRO A 66 -24.74 -21.25 -1.77
C PRO A 66 -24.00 -22.35 -2.53
N SER A 67 -24.67 -23.49 -2.79
CA SER A 67 -24.09 -24.61 -3.53
C SER A 67 -23.89 -24.28 -5.01
N GLU A 68 -24.87 -23.63 -5.65
CA GLU A 68 -24.74 -23.14 -7.03
C GLU A 68 -23.61 -22.12 -7.16
N HIS A 69 -23.52 -21.21 -6.20
CA HIS A 69 -22.45 -20.21 -6.14
C HIS A 69 -21.09 -20.89 -6.04
N GLN A 70 -20.92 -21.84 -5.11
CA GLN A 70 -19.65 -22.55 -4.93
C GLN A 70 -19.26 -23.37 -6.16
N ALA A 71 -20.20 -24.08 -6.79
CA ALA A 71 -19.95 -24.85 -8.01
C ALA A 71 -19.52 -23.93 -9.17
N LYS A 72 -20.23 -22.82 -9.39
CA LYS A 72 -19.86 -21.86 -10.43
C LYS A 72 -18.52 -21.19 -10.12
N PHE A 73 -18.28 -20.82 -8.87
CA PHE A 73 -17.01 -20.23 -8.45
C PHE A 73 -15.83 -21.17 -8.73
N ALA A 74 -15.94 -22.43 -8.33
CA ALA A 74 -14.93 -23.46 -8.57
C ALA A 74 -14.67 -23.68 -10.07
N SER A 75 -15.72 -23.63 -10.91
CA SER A 75 -15.59 -23.79 -12.36
C SER A 75 -14.88 -22.60 -13.04
N LEU A 76 -15.09 -21.37 -12.55
CA LEU A 76 -14.57 -20.15 -13.17
C LEU A 76 -13.18 -19.75 -12.66
N LEU A 77 -12.83 -20.15 -11.44
CA LEU A 77 -11.58 -19.77 -10.80
C LEU A 77 -10.32 -20.16 -11.60
N PRO A 78 -10.19 -21.37 -12.19
CA PRO A 78 -9.03 -21.72 -13.01
C PRO A 78 -8.86 -20.81 -14.23
N ILE A 79 -9.96 -20.39 -14.86
CA ILE A 79 -9.95 -19.47 -16.01
C ILE A 79 -9.51 -18.08 -15.56
N ALA A 80 -10.05 -17.58 -14.44
CA ALA A 80 -9.65 -16.28 -13.90
C ALA A 80 -8.17 -16.25 -13.50
N ARG A 81 -7.66 -17.35 -12.94
CA ARG A 81 -6.23 -17.52 -12.64
C ARG A 81 -5.38 -17.48 -13.90
N SER A 82 -5.74 -18.22 -14.95
CA SER A 82 -4.95 -18.24 -16.21
C SER A 82 -4.89 -16.85 -16.86
N LEU A 83 -6.01 -16.12 -16.87
CA LEU A 83 -6.06 -14.74 -17.35
C LEU A 83 -5.18 -13.80 -16.52
N ALA A 84 -5.13 -13.99 -15.20
CA ALA A 84 -4.24 -13.21 -14.34
C ALA A 84 -2.76 -13.52 -14.61
N VAL A 85 -2.40 -14.77 -14.95
CA VAL A 85 -1.04 -15.11 -15.41
C VAL A 85 -0.71 -14.40 -16.72
N GLN A 86 -1.62 -14.46 -17.71
CA GLN A 86 -1.41 -13.83 -19.02
C GLN A 86 -1.27 -12.32 -18.94
N ARG A 87 -1.87 -11.69 -17.92
CA ARG A 87 -1.74 -10.25 -17.62
C ARG A 87 -0.56 -9.93 -16.72
N GLU A 88 0.33 -10.90 -16.49
CA GLU A 88 1.54 -10.75 -15.67
C GLU A 88 1.22 -10.25 -14.25
N VAL A 89 0.08 -10.66 -13.69
CA VAL A 89 -0.26 -10.33 -12.30
C VAL A 89 0.67 -11.09 -11.37
N GLU A 90 1.29 -10.33 -10.48
CA GLU A 90 2.22 -10.78 -9.47
C GLU A 90 1.62 -11.90 -8.61
N VAL A 91 2.44 -12.89 -8.29
CA VAL A 91 2.01 -14.03 -7.47
C VAL A 91 1.63 -13.57 -6.07
N GLU A 92 2.36 -12.61 -5.52
CA GLU A 92 2.13 -12.10 -4.17
C GLU A 92 1.56 -10.68 -4.18
N GLY A 93 0.68 -10.42 -3.21
CA GLY A 93 0.24 -9.06 -2.92
C GLY A 93 1.36 -8.25 -2.26
N ARG A 94 1.32 -6.94 -2.47
CA ARG A 94 2.23 -5.98 -1.85
C ARG A 94 1.44 -4.81 -1.31
N HIS A 95 1.65 -4.50 -0.03
CA HIS A 95 1.11 -3.27 0.53
C HIS A 95 1.90 -2.06 0.01
N ALA A 96 1.30 -0.87 0.01
CA ALA A 96 1.95 0.32 -0.54
C ALA A 96 3.24 0.68 0.23
N GLU A 97 3.26 0.42 1.54
CA GLU A 97 4.43 0.57 2.39
C GLU A 97 5.57 -0.37 1.98
N GLU A 98 5.25 -1.63 1.61
CA GLU A 98 6.26 -2.59 1.17
C GLU A 98 6.89 -2.17 -0.15
N LEU A 99 6.07 -1.70 -1.10
CA LEU A 99 6.56 -1.18 -2.38
C LEU A 99 7.45 0.05 -2.20
N MET A 100 7.10 0.93 -1.25
CA MET A 100 7.93 2.08 -0.91
C MET A 100 9.28 1.63 -0.35
N ILE A 101 9.30 0.65 0.57
CA ILE A 101 10.53 0.08 1.13
C ILE A 101 11.40 -0.54 0.03
N GLU A 102 10.80 -1.35 -0.85
CA GLU A 102 11.52 -2.04 -1.93
C GLU A 102 12.18 -1.06 -2.91
N ARG A 103 11.51 0.06 -3.21
CA ARG A 103 11.95 1.03 -4.22
C ARG A 103 12.59 2.29 -3.64
N PHE A 104 12.78 2.34 -2.33
CA PHE A 104 13.27 3.55 -1.67
C PHE A 104 14.64 4.02 -2.20
N ASN A 105 15.53 3.08 -2.51
CA ASN A 105 16.84 3.41 -3.06
C ASN A 105 16.72 4.15 -4.40
N GLU A 106 15.76 3.77 -5.26
CA GLU A 106 15.48 4.50 -6.49
C GLU A 106 15.02 5.94 -6.21
N CYS A 107 14.14 6.13 -5.22
CA CYS A 107 13.68 7.46 -4.80
C CYS A 107 14.85 8.32 -4.30
N ILE A 108 15.73 7.76 -3.48
CA ILE A 108 16.90 8.46 -2.96
C ILE A 108 17.86 8.84 -4.09
N GLN A 109 18.20 7.91 -4.99
CA GLN A 109 19.06 8.22 -6.14
C GLN A 109 18.47 9.35 -6.98
N ASN A 110 17.17 9.29 -7.23
CA ASN A 110 16.45 10.30 -7.99
C ASN A 110 16.40 11.68 -7.28
N PHE A 111 16.33 11.70 -5.94
CA PHE A 111 16.43 12.93 -5.15
C PHE A 111 17.85 13.48 -5.11
N VAL A 112 18.87 12.63 -4.91
CA VAL A 112 20.28 13.02 -4.88
C VAL A 112 20.69 13.59 -6.24
N ALA A 113 20.24 13.00 -7.35
CA ALA A 113 20.47 13.55 -8.69
C ALA A 113 19.90 14.97 -8.86
N LEU A 114 18.80 15.29 -8.16
CA LEU A 114 18.16 16.61 -8.20
C LEU A 114 18.81 17.62 -7.23
N ARG A 115 19.22 17.18 -6.04
CA ARG A 115 19.60 18.07 -4.92
C ARG A 115 21.09 18.02 -4.58
N GLY A 116 21.85 17.11 -5.18
CA GLY A 116 23.28 16.89 -4.92
C GLY A 116 23.60 16.29 -3.54
N ARG A 117 22.59 15.98 -2.72
CA ARG A 117 22.75 15.44 -1.36
C ARG A 117 21.61 14.52 -0.95
N PRO A 118 21.79 13.66 0.07
CA PRO A 118 20.70 12.90 0.68
C PRO A 118 19.65 13.81 1.34
N PRO A 119 18.39 13.36 1.47
CA PRO A 119 17.36 14.10 2.17
C PRO A 119 17.60 14.08 3.69
N ALA A 120 17.26 15.17 4.37
CA ALA A 120 17.24 15.30 5.83
C ALA A 120 15.83 15.09 6.41
N LYS A 121 14.78 15.25 5.58
CA LYS A 121 13.38 15.09 5.98
C LYS A 121 12.60 14.27 4.95
N ALA A 122 11.76 13.37 5.44
CA ALA A 122 10.82 12.61 4.62
C ALA A 122 9.42 12.58 5.26
N GLU A 123 8.40 12.73 4.43
CA GLU A 123 7.00 12.66 4.85
C GLU A 123 6.27 11.59 4.04
N VAL A 124 5.49 10.76 4.71
CA VAL A 124 4.72 9.67 4.10
C VAL A 124 3.25 9.97 4.32
N PHE A 125 2.46 10.03 3.25
CA PHE A 125 1.03 10.29 3.31
C PHE A 125 0.28 9.04 2.87
N LEU A 126 -0.26 8.30 3.82
CA LEU A 126 -1.04 7.11 3.60
C LEU A 126 -2.53 7.42 3.50
N SER A 127 -3.20 6.79 2.53
CA SER A 127 -4.66 6.80 2.46
C SER A 127 -5.28 6.14 3.69
N HIS A 128 -4.69 5.04 4.16
CA HIS A 128 -5.20 4.27 5.30
C HIS A 128 -4.10 4.05 6.34
N CYS A 129 -4.52 3.90 7.58
CA CYS A 129 -3.69 3.48 8.71
C CYS A 129 -2.87 2.23 8.33
N PRO A 130 -1.54 2.21 8.53
CA PRO A 130 -0.75 1.01 8.27
C PRO A 130 -1.27 -0.18 9.09
N CYS A 131 -1.40 -1.33 8.45
CA CYS A 131 -1.98 -2.52 9.08
C CYS A 131 -1.20 -2.96 10.33
N GLN A 132 -1.95 -3.53 11.27
CA GLN A 132 -1.53 -4.06 12.57
C GLN A 132 -1.84 -5.56 12.67
N SER A 133 -1.37 -6.23 13.73
CA SER A 133 -1.51 -7.68 13.90
C SER A 133 -2.96 -8.15 14.02
N LYS A 134 -3.87 -7.27 14.48
CA LYS A 134 -5.31 -7.51 14.61
C LYS A 134 -6.08 -7.36 13.29
N ASP A 135 -5.46 -6.81 12.25
CA ASP A 135 -6.15 -6.54 10.99
C ASP A 135 -6.19 -7.79 10.10
N PRO A 136 -7.37 -8.18 9.57
CA PRO A 136 -7.45 -9.20 8.56
C PRO A 136 -6.62 -8.80 7.33
N GLY A 137 -5.71 -9.68 6.90
CA GLY A 137 -4.81 -9.37 5.79
C GLY A 137 -3.61 -8.48 6.16
N ALA A 138 -3.21 -8.47 7.44
CA ALA A 138 -1.96 -7.84 7.85
C ALA A 138 -0.77 -8.34 7.01
N SER A 139 0.10 -7.42 6.59
CA SER A 139 1.25 -7.73 5.76
C SER A 139 2.19 -8.72 6.51
N PRO A 140 2.58 -9.86 5.91
CA PRO A 140 3.34 -10.90 6.61
C PRO A 140 4.81 -10.51 6.78
N ALA A 141 5.55 -11.21 7.65
CA ALA A 141 7.00 -11.04 7.74
C ALA A 141 7.65 -11.50 6.42
N ARG A 142 8.62 -10.73 5.90
CA ARG A 142 9.29 -11.04 4.62
C ARG A 142 10.56 -10.24 4.40
N MET A 143 11.34 -10.65 3.40
CA MET A 143 12.49 -9.92 2.88
C MET A 143 12.02 -8.83 1.92
N LEU A 144 12.46 -7.58 2.13
CA LEU A 144 12.23 -6.44 1.23
C LEU A 144 13.57 -5.75 0.99
N ALA A 145 13.95 -5.55 -0.28
CA ALA A 145 15.24 -4.96 -0.67
C ALA A 145 16.45 -5.53 0.13
N GLY A 146 16.49 -6.86 0.29
CA GLY A 146 17.59 -7.54 0.99
C GLY A 146 17.58 -7.42 2.53
N THR A 147 16.57 -6.80 3.14
CA THR A 147 16.42 -6.71 4.60
C THR A 147 15.20 -7.49 5.08
N PHE A 148 15.34 -8.27 6.16
CA PHE A 148 14.22 -8.97 6.77
C PHE A 148 13.36 -8.01 7.58
N TYR A 149 12.04 -8.01 7.34
CA TYR A 149 11.09 -7.18 8.05
C TYR A 149 10.03 -8.02 8.78
N PRO A 150 9.62 -7.61 10.00
CA PRO A 150 8.56 -8.30 10.76
C PRO A 150 7.19 -8.16 10.08
N SER A 151 6.20 -8.89 10.59
CA SER A 151 4.80 -8.74 10.18
C SER A 151 4.26 -7.34 10.52
N THR A 152 3.19 -6.93 9.84
CA THR A 152 2.48 -5.64 9.94
C THR A 152 3.20 -4.46 9.30
N CYS A 153 2.47 -3.60 8.57
CA CYS A 153 3.06 -2.39 7.99
C CYS A 153 3.55 -1.42 9.06
N LYS A 154 2.89 -1.36 10.23
CA LYS A 154 3.36 -0.57 11.38
C LYS A 154 4.80 -0.96 11.74
N ALA A 155 5.05 -2.25 12.02
CA ALA A 155 6.38 -2.69 12.44
C ALA A 155 7.43 -2.58 11.32
N LYS A 156 7.03 -2.78 10.06
CA LYS A 156 7.93 -2.56 8.91
C LYS A 156 8.37 -1.11 8.81
N LEU A 157 7.43 -0.16 8.88
CA LEU A 157 7.73 1.28 8.82
C LEU A 157 8.61 1.72 9.99
N MET A 158 8.31 1.27 11.21
CA MET A 158 9.15 1.55 12.37
C MET A 158 10.59 1.09 12.13
N LYS A 159 10.79 -0.19 11.79
CA LYS A 159 12.13 -0.74 11.52
C LYS A 159 12.82 -0.01 10.38
N PHE A 160 12.10 0.29 9.30
CA PHE A 160 12.65 0.94 8.12
C PHE A 160 13.16 2.36 8.44
N CYS A 161 12.36 3.18 9.10
CA CYS A 161 12.68 4.58 9.36
C CYS A 161 13.78 4.76 10.42
N THR A 162 13.92 3.81 11.34
CA THR A 162 14.85 3.94 12.48
C THR A 162 16.16 3.17 12.32
N SER A 163 16.38 2.50 11.17
CA SER A 163 17.57 1.66 10.94
C SER A 163 18.51 2.19 9.85
N GLY A 164 19.82 2.01 10.07
CA GLY A 164 20.88 2.36 9.11
C GLY A 164 20.91 3.85 8.78
N ALA A 165 21.30 4.23 7.56
CA ALA A 165 21.36 5.63 7.14
C ALA A 165 19.99 6.37 7.21
N ARG A 166 18.87 5.62 7.21
CA ARG A 166 17.51 6.20 7.30
C ARG A 166 17.21 6.76 8.69
N SER A 167 17.94 6.35 9.73
CA SER A 167 17.79 6.90 11.08
C SER A 167 18.22 8.38 11.17
N LEU A 168 19.00 8.85 10.19
CA LEU A 168 19.44 10.24 10.06
C LEU A 168 18.37 11.15 9.44
N ILE A 169 17.31 10.58 8.85
CA ILE A 169 16.21 11.33 8.24
C ILE A 169 15.15 11.59 9.29
N SER A 170 14.62 12.82 9.37
CA SER A 170 13.43 13.13 10.16
C SER A 170 12.17 12.67 9.40
N TRP A 171 11.45 11.70 9.97
CA TRP A 171 10.29 11.07 9.37
C TRP A 171 8.98 11.54 9.99
N ARG A 172 8.00 11.80 9.13
CA ARG A 172 6.59 11.88 9.53
C ARG A 172 5.73 10.99 8.67
N VAL A 173 4.87 10.17 9.28
CA VAL A 173 3.90 9.32 8.58
C VAL A 173 2.50 9.78 8.96
N TYR A 174 1.79 10.32 7.99
CA TYR A 174 0.41 10.73 8.09
C TYR A 174 -0.50 9.64 7.52
N TYR A 175 -1.65 9.37 8.15
CA TYR A 175 -2.69 8.51 7.58
C TYR A 175 -4.06 9.18 7.64
N GLN A 176 -4.90 8.99 6.62
CA GLN A 176 -6.21 9.65 6.52
C GLN A 176 -7.34 8.83 7.17
N PHE A 177 -7.47 7.56 6.79
CA PHE A 177 -8.56 6.68 7.24
C PHE A 177 -8.05 5.60 8.18
N ASP A 178 -8.87 5.20 9.15
CA ASP A 178 -8.62 4.03 10.00
C ASP A 178 -8.97 2.74 9.23
N ILE A 179 -8.37 1.59 9.58
CA ILE A 179 -8.72 0.29 8.99
C ILE A 179 -9.60 -0.47 9.99
N GLY A 180 -10.87 -0.71 9.65
CA GLY A 180 -11.82 -1.40 10.53
C GLY A 180 -12.00 -0.70 11.87
N VAL A 181 -11.92 -1.46 12.97
CA VAL A 181 -11.91 -0.93 14.35
C VAL A 181 -10.50 -0.55 14.83
N SER A 182 -9.49 -0.79 14.00
CA SER A 182 -8.09 -0.52 14.33
C SER A 182 -7.79 0.96 14.16
N LYS A 183 -7.93 1.69 15.26
CA LYS A 183 -7.18 2.92 15.45
C LYS A 183 -5.73 2.54 15.69
N LEU A 184 -4.83 3.26 15.05
CA LEU A 184 -3.46 3.28 15.50
C LEU A 184 -3.42 4.05 16.82
N ASP A 185 -3.01 3.40 17.91
CA ASP A 185 -2.53 4.12 19.09
C ASP A 185 -1.26 4.85 18.65
N ILE A 186 -1.33 6.16 18.41
CA ILE A 186 -0.12 6.92 18.11
C ILE A 186 0.00 8.20 18.90
N ASN A 187 0.88 8.10 19.88
CA ASN A 187 1.90 9.08 20.19
C ASN A 187 3.27 8.38 20.30
N GLU A 188 3.52 7.33 19.51
CA GLU A 188 4.84 6.68 19.45
C GLU A 188 5.82 7.59 18.72
N ARG A 189 6.59 8.36 19.49
CA ARG A 189 7.75 9.11 19.01
C ARG A 189 8.98 8.23 19.18
N CYS A 190 9.43 7.61 18.10
CA CYS A 190 10.67 6.83 18.10
C CYS A 190 11.79 7.68 17.52
N ASN A 191 12.52 8.42 18.37
CA ASN A 191 13.66 9.26 18.01
C ASN A 191 13.35 10.21 16.82
N ASN A 192 13.59 9.74 15.59
CA ASN A 192 13.45 10.44 14.32
C ASN A 192 12.10 10.21 13.61
N LEU A 193 11.21 9.33 14.11
CA LEU A 193 9.93 8.98 13.50
C LEU A 193 8.74 9.47 14.33
N VAL A 194 7.79 10.12 13.67
CA VAL A 194 6.44 10.41 14.17
C VAL A 194 5.43 9.80 13.21
N MET A 195 4.45 9.04 13.73
CA MET A 195 3.30 8.61 12.95
C MET A 195 2.04 9.27 13.56
N CYS A 196 1.11 9.78 12.75
CA CYS A 196 -0.10 10.42 13.27
C CYS A 196 -1.21 10.47 12.22
N LYS A 197 -2.44 10.71 12.68
CA LYS A 197 -3.56 10.96 11.77
C LYS A 197 -3.33 12.28 11.04
N GLN A 198 -3.65 12.29 9.75
CA GLN A 198 -3.42 13.44 8.88
C GLN A 198 -4.22 14.65 9.37
N PRO A 199 -3.57 15.80 9.64
CA PRO A 199 -4.27 17.04 9.94
C PRO A 199 -5.19 17.50 8.80
N ALA A 200 -6.31 18.13 9.14
CA ALA A 200 -7.33 18.58 8.19
C ALA A 200 -6.77 19.51 7.09
N PHE A 201 -5.79 20.35 7.41
CA PHE A 201 -5.22 21.34 6.48
C PHE A 201 -4.37 20.74 5.35
N ILE A 202 -3.99 19.46 5.41
CA ILE A 202 -3.18 18.83 4.36
C ILE A 202 -4.03 18.49 3.12
N ASN A 203 -5.36 18.42 3.27
CA ASN A 203 -6.31 18.22 2.16
C ASN A 203 -7.02 19.51 1.73
N ALA A 204 -6.62 20.67 2.28
CA ALA A 204 -7.24 21.97 2.01
C ALA A 204 -6.62 22.66 0.79
#